data_AF-A0A2T6ZDW1-F1
#
_entry.id   AF-A0A2T6ZDW1-F1
#
_cell.length_a   1.000
_cell.length_b   1.000
_cell.length_c   1.000
_cell.angle_alpha   90.00
_cell.angle_beta   90.00
_cell.angle_gamma   90.00
#
_symmetry.space_group_name_H-M   'P 1'
#
loop_
_entity.id
_entity.type
_entity.pdbx_description
1 polymer ?
#
loop_
_entity_poly.entity_id
_entity_poly.type
_entity_poly.pdbx_seq_one_letter_code
_entity_poly.pdbx_strand_id
1 'polypeptide(L)'
;MTGASLWLCPPAGSPIEAALQTLITKTIPLHFGDEKVPAFRPHMTITSDIPESVDPEEVLRKISLRGLLEVNFKELVIGQTYYTRGTLHLERTPAIIDLARQCRELFANGGAEVEIVDKWEKEVFTPHVSLVYSAMDPVPDNIREAIGQDLKEANIGVLHWNGPKGEMRGWKGGRIALVSTHKPIEEWETIAERTL
;
A
#
# COMPACT_ATOMS: atom_id res chain seq x y z
N MET A 1 0.27 4.78 13.85
CA MET A 1 1.19 3.63 13.91
C MET A 1 2.28 3.99 14.91
N THR A 2 2.93 3.02 15.56
CA THR A 2 4.16 3.28 16.29
C THR A 2 5.34 3.13 15.34
N GLY A 3 6.29 4.06 15.37
CA GLY A 3 7.52 4.00 14.57
C GLY A 3 7.37 4.23 13.06
N ALA A 4 8.26 3.60 12.29
CA ALA A 4 8.37 3.71 10.85
C ALA A 4 7.71 2.51 10.12
N SER A 5 7.49 2.69 8.82
CA SER A 5 6.96 1.67 7.90
C SER A 5 7.84 1.52 6.67
N LEU A 6 7.93 0.29 6.15
CA LEU A 6 8.53 0.03 4.84
C LEU A 6 7.43 -0.08 3.80
N TRP A 7 7.60 0.66 2.71
CA TRP A 7 6.65 0.75 1.60
C TRP A 7 7.29 0.27 0.31
N LEU A 8 6.52 -0.48 -0.48
CA LEU A 8 6.82 -0.76 -1.88
C LEU A 8 5.98 0.18 -2.74
N CYS A 9 6.63 0.97 -3.57
CA CYS A 9 5.98 1.97 -4.41
C CYS A 9 6.17 1.67 -5.89
N PRO A 10 5.23 2.10 -6.75
CA PRO A 10 5.38 1.97 -8.18
C PRO A 10 6.66 2.65 -8.71
N PRO A 11 7.15 2.25 -9.89
CA PRO A 11 8.30 2.89 -10.52
C PRO A 11 8.08 4.38 -10.73
N ALA A 12 9.10 5.18 -10.40
CA ALA A 12 9.06 6.64 -10.53
C ALA A 12 8.81 7.07 -11.97
N GLY A 13 7.89 8.01 -12.18
CA GLY A 13 7.51 8.54 -13.49
C GLY A 13 6.73 7.55 -14.35
N SER A 14 6.32 6.40 -13.82
CA SER A 14 5.55 5.42 -14.59
C SER A 14 4.09 5.86 -14.78
N PRO A 15 3.41 5.43 -15.85
CA PRO A 15 1.99 5.71 -16.06
C PRO A 15 1.11 5.25 -14.90
N ILE A 16 1.42 4.10 -14.29
CA ILE A 16 0.67 3.55 -13.16
C ILE A 16 0.87 4.39 -11.89
N GLU A 17 2.08 4.90 -11.62
CA GLU A 17 2.31 5.82 -10.52
C GLU A 17 1.47 7.09 -10.70
N ALA A 18 1.53 7.71 -11.88
CA ALA A 18 0.80 8.93 -12.18
C ALA A 18 -0.73 8.76 -12.08
N ALA A 19 -1.24 7.63 -12.57
CA ALA A 19 -2.67 7.29 -12.50
C ALA A 19 -3.13 7.11 -11.05
N LEU A 20 -2.42 6.28 -10.27
CA LEU A 20 -2.75 6.06 -8.86
C LEU A 20 -2.63 7.37 -8.05
N GLN A 21 -1.59 8.16 -8.28
CA GLN A 21 -1.40 9.44 -7.61
C GLN A 21 -2.55 10.40 -7.89
N THR A 22 -3.02 10.46 -9.14
CA THR A 22 -4.18 11.30 -9.52
C THR A 22 -5.46 10.82 -8.84
N LEU A 23 -5.71 9.50 -8.84
CA LEU A 23 -6.87 8.92 -8.17
C LEU A 23 -6.89 9.25 -6.67
N ILE A 24 -5.76 9.05 -5.98
CA ILE A 24 -5.62 9.26 -4.52
C ILE A 24 -5.79 10.73 -4.16
N THR A 25 -5.28 11.66 -4.99
CA THR A 25 -5.19 13.08 -4.59
C THR A 25 -6.29 13.97 -5.15
N LYS A 26 -6.95 13.57 -6.24
CA LYS A 26 -7.86 14.45 -6.97
C LYS A 26 -9.20 13.82 -7.27
N THR A 27 -9.26 12.53 -7.59
CA THR A 27 -10.49 11.91 -8.10
C THR A 27 -11.32 11.29 -6.98
N ILE A 28 -10.79 10.26 -6.33
CA ILE A 28 -11.53 9.48 -5.33
C ILE A 28 -11.96 10.32 -4.11
N PRO A 29 -11.13 11.24 -3.58
CA PRO A 29 -11.55 12.18 -2.54
C PRO A 29 -12.90 12.87 -2.75
N LEU A 30 -13.28 13.16 -4.00
CA LEU A 30 -14.50 13.89 -4.32
C LEU A 30 -15.78 13.11 -3.94
N HIS A 31 -15.69 11.79 -3.81
CA HIS A 31 -16.83 10.97 -3.36
C HIS A 31 -17.07 11.04 -1.86
N PHE A 32 -16.18 11.68 -1.11
CA PHE A 32 -16.24 11.79 0.35
C PHE A 32 -16.71 13.17 0.85
N GLY A 33 -17.34 13.95 -0.03
CA GLY A 33 -17.97 15.23 0.31
C GLY A 33 -16.98 16.26 0.84
N ASP A 34 -17.35 16.93 1.94
CA ASP A 34 -16.53 17.96 2.60
C ASP A 34 -15.47 17.38 3.55
N GLU A 35 -15.37 16.04 3.67
CA GLU A 35 -14.34 15.43 4.50
C GLU A 35 -12.95 15.74 3.93
N LYS A 36 -12.07 16.27 4.79
CA LYS A 36 -10.67 16.43 4.45
C LYS A 36 -9.97 15.07 4.49
N VAL A 37 -9.98 14.37 3.37
CA VAL A 37 -9.21 13.14 3.20
C VAL A 37 -7.72 13.48 2.95
N PRO A 38 -6.79 12.82 3.64
CA PRO A 38 -5.37 13.11 3.48
C PRO A 38 -4.84 12.59 2.14
N ALA A 39 -3.91 13.35 1.55
CA ALA A 39 -3.14 12.92 0.39
C ALA A 39 -1.94 12.07 0.85
N PHE A 40 -1.61 11.05 0.08
CA PHE A 40 -0.42 10.23 0.29
C PHE A 40 0.10 9.67 -1.05
N ARG A 41 1.32 9.12 -1.04
CA ARG A 41 1.91 8.49 -2.23
C ARG A 41 1.33 7.09 -2.45
N PRO A 42 1.15 6.61 -3.69
CA PRO A 42 0.71 5.24 -3.93
C PRO A 42 1.76 4.24 -3.42
N HIS A 43 1.34 3.31 -2.57
CA HIS A 43 2.22 2.32 -1.98
C HIS A 43 1.48 1.07 -1.52
N MET A 44 2.21 -0.05 -1.46
CA MET A 44 1.88 -1.20 -0.62
C MET A 44 2.74 -1.11 0.64
N THR A 45 2.13 -1.18 1.82
CA THR A 45 2.90 -1.33 3.06
C THR A 45 3.46 -2.76 3.11
N ILE A 46 4.79 -2.90 3.16
CA ILE A 46 5.51 -4.17 3.29
C ILE A 46 5.43 -4.65 4.75
N THR A 47 5.78 -3.75 5.67
CA THR A 47 5.65 -3.94 7.12
C THR A 47 5.61 -2.58 7.80
N SER A 48 5.19 -2.57 9.07
CA SER A 48 5.12 -1.40 9.95
C SER A 48 5.66 -1.76 11.33
N ASP A 49 5.68 -0.80 12.25
CA ASP A 49 6.17 -0.97 13.62
C ASP A 49 7.68 -1.22 13.68
N ILE A 50 8.42 -0.50 12.82
CA ILE A 50 9.87 -0.48 12.79
C ILE A 50 10.36 0.59 13.79
N PRO A 51 11.28 0.29 14.72
CA PRO A 51 11.84 1.27 15.64
C PRO A 51 12.51 2.43 14.90
N GLU A 52 12.35 3.65 15.40
CA GLU A 52 13.01 4.84 14.81
C GLU A 52 14.53 4.86 15.01
N SER A 53 15.03 4.05 15.93
CA SER A 53 16.46 3.93 16.21
C SER A 53 17.24 3.12 15.17
N VAL A 54 16.56 2.53 14.17
CA VAL A 54 17.25 1.77 13.10
C VAL A 54 18.01 2.72 12.17
N ASP A 55 19.14 2.26 11.64
CA ASP A 55 19.86 2.97 10.57
C ASP A 55 19.10 2.81 9.25
N PRO A 56 18.58 3.91 8.65
CA PRO A 56 17.80 3.85 7.41
C PRO A 56 18.53 3.19 6.24
N GLU A 57 19.82 3.48 6.07
CA GLU A 57 20.61 2.95 4.96
C GLU A 57 20.89 1.46 5.15
N GLU A 58 21.13 1.06 6.40
CA GLU A 58 21.33 -0.34 6.73
C GLU A 58 20.05 -1.17 6.51
N VAL A 59 18.88 -0.62 6.87
CA VAL A 59 17.57 -1.24 6.61
C VAL A 59 17.43 -1.54 5.12
N LEU A 60 17.60 -0.53 4.26
CA LEU A 60 17.46 -0.72 2.81
C LEU A 60 18.48 -1.70 2.26
N ARG A 61 19.74 -1.64 2.70
CA ARG A 61 20.81 -2.54 2.26
C ARG A 61 20.55 -4.00 2.61
N LYS A 62 19.97 -4.28 3.78
CA LYS A 62 19.69 -5.64 4.28
C LYS A 62 18.53 -6.33 3.58
N ILE A 63 17.63 -5.60 2.93
CA ILE A 63 16.53 -6.18 2.15
C ILE A 63 17.10 -6.82 0.88
N SER A 64 16.91 -8.13 0.73
CA SER A 64 17.43 -8.93 -0.38
C SER A 64 16.29 -9.48 -1.22
N LEU A 65 16.31 -9.17 -2.51
CA LEU A 65 15.32 -9.65 -3.49
C LEU A 65 15.94 -10.69 -4.42
N ARG A 66 15.16 -11.70 -4.80
CA ARG A 66 15.57 -12.73 -5.78
C ARG A 66 15.37 -12.33 -7.24
N GLY A 67 14.84 -11.12 -7.49
CA GLY A 67 14.53 -10.59 -8.81
C GLY A 67 13.63 -9.35 -8.72
N LEU A 68 13.16 -8.88 -9.87
CA LEU A 68 12.16 -7.80 -9.92
C LEU A 68 10.84 -8.28 -9.34
N LEU A 69 10.36 -7.57 -8.33
CA LEU A 69 9.09 -7.88 -7.66
C LEU A 69 7.93 -7.47 -8.57
N GLU A 70 6.94 -8.34 -8.70
CA GLU A 70 5.71 -8.08 -9.45
C GLU A 70 4.53 -7.97 -8.48
N VAL A 71 3.76 -6.88 -8.63
CA VAL A 71 2.53 -6.60 -7.90
C VAL A 71 1.39 -6.66 -8.89
N ASN A 72 0.32 -7.39 -8.55
CA ASN A 72 -0.90 -7.47 -9.35
C ASN A 72 -2.11 -7.09 -8.51
N PHE A 73 -3.00 -6.25 -9.06
CA PHE A 73 -4.27 -5.88 -8.45
C PHE A 73 -5.26 -7.03 -8.55
N LYS A 74 -5.60 -7.63 -7.41
CA LYS A 74 -6.56 -8.72 -7.32
C LYS A 74 -7.98 -8.19 -7.39
N GLU A 75 -8.34 -7.24 -6.53
CA GLU A 75 -9.71 -6.74 -6.37
C GLU A 75 -9.79 -5.36 -5.72
N LEU A 76 -10.87 -4.63 -6.01
CA LEU A 76 -11.26 -3.43 -5.27
C LEU A 76 -12.10 -3.82 -4.06
N VAL A 77 -11.69 -3.34 -2.89
CA VAL A 77 -12.36 -3.56 -1.61
C VAL A 77 -12.73 -2.21 -0.98
N ILE A 78 -13.96 -2.12 -0.49
CA ILE A 78 -14.45 -1.00 0.32
C ILE A 78 -14.53 -1.48 1.76
N GLY A 79 -13.59 -1.03 2.58
CA GLY A 79 -13.51 -1.40 3.98
C GLY A 79 -14.38 -0.52 4.88
N GLN A 80 -14.50 -0.95 6.13
CA GLN A 80 -15.33 -0.30 7.14
C GLN A 80 -14.55 0.65 8.05
N THR A 81 -13.21 0.60 8.02
CA THR A 81 -12.36 1.42 8.90
C THR A 81 -11.62 2.50 8.14
N TYR A 82 -11.15 3.51 8.87
CA TYR A 82 -10.44 4.68 8.32
C TYR A 82 -9.36 4.33 7.29
N TYR A 83 -8.43 3.43 7.65
CA TYR A 83 -7.31 3.04 6.80
C TYR A 83 -7.66 2.03 5.71
N THR A 84 -8.88 1.47 5.72
CA THR A 84 -9.30 0.45 4.74
C THR A 84 -10.44 0.92 3.84
N ARG A 85 -10.82 2.21 3.92
CA ARG A 85 -12.03 2.74 3.29
C ARG A 85 -12.12 2.42 1.79
N GLY A 86 -11.04 2.64 1.03
CA GLY A 86 -10.94 2.18 -0.35
C GLY A 86 -9.55 1.62 -0.62
N THR A 87 -9.47 0.35 -1.01
CA THR A 87 -8.19 -0.34 -1.22
C THR A 87 -8.21 -1.21 -2.49
N LEU A 88 -7.09 -1.26 -3.20
CA LEU A 88 -6.81 -2.29 -4.20
C LEU A 88 -6.03 -3.41 -3.52
N HIS A 89 -6.70 -4.52 -3.22
CA HIS A 89 -6.03 -5.71 -2.71
C HIS A 89 -5.14 -6.31 -3.81
N LEU A 90 -3.98 -6.80 -3.40
CA LEU A 90 -2.99 -7.39 -4.29
C LEU A 90 -3.03 -8.90 -4.22
N GLU A 91 -2.51 -9.57 -5.24
CA GLU A 91 -2.26 -11.00 -5.16
C GLU A 91 -1.20 -11.31 -4.08
N ARG A 92 -1.46 -12.32 -3.26
CA ARG A 92 -0.50 -12.87 -2.30
C ARG A 92 0.46 -13.84 -2.99
N THR A 93 1.35 -13.32 -3.83
CA THR A 93 2.37 -14.14 -4.48
C THR A 93 3.45 -14.54 -3.46
N PRO A 94 4.14 -15.68 -3.63
CA PRO A 94 5.24 -16.07 -2.75
C PRO A 94 6.29 -14.97 -2.58
N ALA A 95 6.63 -14.24 -3.64
CA ALA A 95 7.60 -13.15 -3.59
C ALA A 95 7.16 -11.97 -2.69
N ILE A 96 5.87 -11.62 -2.70
CA ILE A 96 5.32 -10.56 -1.83
C ILE A 96 5.32 -11.01 -0.37
N ILE A 97 4.94 -12.27 -0.12
CA ILE A 97 4.95 -12.84 1.23
C ILE A 97 6.38 -12.94 1.77
N ASP A 98 7.31 -13.48 0.99
CA ASP A 98 8.72 -13.62 1.38
C ASP A 98 9.34 -12.25 1.73
N LEU A 99 9.05 -11.21 0.92
CA LEU A 99 9.53 -9.85 1.20
C LEU A 99 8.93 -9.29 2.50
N ALA A 100 7.60 -9.40 2.68
CA ALA A 100 6.92 -8.89 3.87
C ALA A 100 7.43 -9.57 5.14
N ARG A 101 7.61 -10.89 5.10
CA ARG A 101 8.17 -11.68 6.19
C ARG A 101 9.61 -11.28 6.49
N GLN A 102 10.49 -11.25 5.48
CA GLN A 102 11.88 -10.82 5.64
C GLN A 102 11.97 -9.44 6.32
N CYS A 103 11.17 -8.46 5.88
CA CYS A 103 11.20 -7.13 6.45
C CYS A 103 10.64 -7.10 7.89
N ARG A 104 9.58 -7.87 8.17
CA ARG A 104 9.03 -8.01 9.52
C ARG A 104 10.07 -8.62 10.47
N GLU A 105 10.67 -9.74 10.06
CA GLU A 105 11.67 -10.48 10.84
C GLU A 105 12.90 -9.63 11.20
N LEU A 106 13.38 -8.84 10.23
CA LEU A 106 14.60 -8.06 10.41
C LEU A 106 14.39 -6.75 11.19
N PHE A 107 13.22 -6.11 11.06
CA PHE A 107 13.09 -4.70 11.44
C PHE A 107 11.91 -4.36 12.34
N ALA A 108 10.84 -5.17 12.37
CA ALA A 108 9.67 -4.84 13.20
C ALA A 108 9.88 -5.25 14.66
N ASN A 109 9.25 -4.54 15.59
CA ASN A 109 9.18 -4.95 16.98
C ASN A 109 8.60 -6.38 17.11
N GLY A 110 9.26 -7.24 17.87
CA GLY A 110 8.88 -8.65 18.02
C GLY A 110 9.10 -9.52 16.77
N GLY A 111 9.71 -8.99 15.71
CA GLY A 111 9.95 -9.70 14.45
C GLY A 111 10.90 -10.90 14.58
N ALA A 112 11.75 -10.94 15.60
CA ALA A 112 12.66 -12.06 15.82
C ALA A 112 11.96 -13.37 16.23
N GLU A 113 10.69 -13.31 16.63
CA GLU A 113 9.89 -14.47 17.03
C GLU A 113 9.11 -15.02 15.83
N VAL A 114 9.49 -16.22 15.38
CA VAL A 114 8.93 -16.86 14.17
C VAL A 114 7.41 -17.03 14.29
N GLU A 115 6.91 -17.42 15.45
CA GLU A 115 5.48 -17.60 15.70
C GLU A 115 4.69 -16.29 15.58
N ILE A 116 5.27 -15.16 16.00
CA ILE A 116 4.65 -13.83 15.86
C ILE A 116 4.57 -13.46 14.38
N VAL A 117 5.65 -13.67 13.63
CA VAL A 117 5.70 -13.35 12.19
C VAL A 117 4.72 -14.24 11.41
N ASP A 118 4.68 -15.53 11.71
CA ASP A 118 3.75 -16.49 11.08
C ASP A 118 2.29 -16.10 11.31
N LYS A 119 1.95 -15.74 12.54
CA LYS A 119 0.60 -15.30 12.89
C LYS A 119 0.27 -13.98 12.18
N TRP A 120 1.17 -13.01 12.23
CA TRP A 120 0.98 -11.72 11.56
C TRP A 120 0.77 -11.89 10.06
N GLU A 121 1.59 -12.71 9.39
CA GLU A 121 1.50 -12.94 7.95
C GLU A 121 0.16 -13.55 7.54
N LYS A 122 -0.35 -14.51 8.32
CA LYS A 122 -1.59 -15.24 8.02
C LYS A 122 -2.85 -14.47 8.41
N GLU A 123 -2.82 -13.75 9.52
CA GLU A 123 -4.03 -13.16 10.13
C GLU A 123 -4.14 -11.64 9.95
N VAL A 124 -3.01 -10.94 9.75
CA VAL A 124 -2.96 -9.47 9.77
C VAL A 124 -2.52 -8.90 8.43
N PHE A 125 -1.43 -9.43 7.86
CA PHE A 125 -0.87 -8.91 6.64
C PHE A 125 -1.83 -9.11 5.47
N THR A 126 -2.32 -8.03 4.89
CA THR A 126 -3.10 -8.03 3.66
C THR A 126 -2.44 -7.07 2.70
N PRO A 127 -1.75 -7.55 1.64
CA PRO A 127 -1.08 -6.65 0.70
C PRO A 127 -2.13 -5.88 -0.10
N HIS A 128 -2.09 -4.55 0.00
CA HIS A 128 -3.02 -3.66 -0.68
C HIS A 128 -2.37 -2.31 -0.98
N VAL A 129 -2.93 -1.59 -1.96
CA VAL A 129 -2.70 -0.17 -2.16
C VAL A 129 -3.91 0.59 -1.65
N SER A 130 -3.70 1.51 -0.72
CA SER A 130 -4.75 2.41 -0.27
C SER A 130 -5.08 3.42 -1.38
N LEU A 131 -6.37 3.67 -1.60
CA LEU A 131 -6.86 4.68 -2.54
C LEU A 131 -7.38 5.93 -1.81
N VAL A 132 -7.93 5.74 -0.60
CA VAL A 132 -8.46 6.81 0.24
C VAL A 132 -8.50 6.37 1.70
N TYR A 133 -8.23 7.30 2.60
CA TYR A 133 -8.52 7.18 4.03
C TYR A 133 -9.65 8.14 4.39
N SER A 134 -10.70 7.62 5.02
CA SER A 134 -11.86 8.43 5.37
C SER A 134 -12.62 7.83 6.55
N ALA A 135 -13.07 8.72 7.43
CA ALA A 135 -13.90 8.45 8.59
C ALA A 135 -15.40 8.52 8.26
N MET A 136 -15.79 8.83 7.02
CA MET A 136 -17.19 8.86 6.58
C MET A 136 -17.93 7.60 6.99
N ASP A 137 -18.99 7.77 7.78
CA ASP A 137 -19.86 6.71 8.26
C ASP A 137 -21.31 7.26 8.33
N PRO A 138 -22.32 6.57 7.76
CA PRO A 138 -22.21 5.31 7.02
C PRO A 138 -21.49 5.48 5.67
N VAL A 139 -20.88 4.39 5.20
CA VAL A 139 -20.32 4.34 3.84
C VAL A 139 -21.46 4.30 2.82
N PRO A 140 -21.50 5.19 1.81
CA PRO A 140 -22.52 5.15 0.77
C PRO A 140 -22.50 3.84 -0.02
N ASP A 141 -23.66 3.22 -0.25
CA ASP A 141 -23.77 1.93 -0.95
C ASP A 141 -23.18 1.96 -2.38
N ASN A 142 -23.25 3.12 -3.03
CA ASN A 142 -22.75 3.32 -4.40
C ASN A 142 -21.24 3.62 -4.47
N ILE A 143 -20.53 3.75 -3.34
CA ILE A 143 -19.11 4.17 -3.34
C ILE A 143 -18.23 3.17 -4.13
N ARG A 144 -18.56 1.88 -4.06
CA ARG A 144 -17.82 0.82 -4.77
C ARG A 144 -17.91 0.99 -6.27
N GLU A 145 -19.09 1.33 -6.77
CA GLU A 145 -19.35 1.53 -8.20
C GLU A 145 -18.68 2.81 -8.68
N ALA A 146 -18.76 3.89 -7.91
CA ALA A 146 -18.12 5.17 -8.21
C ALA A 146 -16.59 5.02 -8.32
N ILE A 147 -15.93 4.47 -7.29
CA ILE A 147 -14.48 4.21 -7.31
C ILE A 147 -14.12 3.22 -8.43
N GLY A 148 -14.96 2.21 -8.66
CA GLY A 148 -14.76 1.25 -9.75
C GLY A 148 -14.76 1.90 -11.14
N GLN A 149 -15.61 2.90 -11.35
CA GLN A 149 -15.67 3.67 -12.59
C GLN A 149 -14.44 4.58 -12.73
N ASP A 150 -14.02 5.27 -11.67
CA ASP A 150 -12.79 6.09 -11.69
C ASP A 150 -11.55 5.27 -12.07
N LEU A 151 -11.43 4.06 -11.50
CA LEU A 151 -10.35 3.14 -11.83
C LEU A 151 -10.36 2.76 -13.30
N LYS A 152 -11.54 2.45 -13.85
CA LYS A 152 -11.70 2.12 -15.27
C LYS A 152 -11.31 3.30 -16.18
N GLU A 153 -11.73 4.51 -15.83
CA GLU A 153 -11.38 5.73 -16.57
C GLU A 153 -9.88 6.03 -16.52
N ALA A 154 -9.23 5.72 -15.40
CA ALA A 154 -7.78 5.77 -15.26
C ALA A 154 -7.04 4.57 -15.89
N ASN A 155 -7.74 3.69 -16.62
CA ASN A 155 -7.22 2.45 -17.22
C ASN A 155 -6.57 1.48 -16.20
N ILE A 156 -7.01 1.53 -14.94
CA ILE A 156 -6.62 0.60 -13.88
C ILE A 156 -7.59 -0.58 -13.85
N GLY A 157 -7.04 -1.79 -13.98
CA GLY A 157 -7.80 -3.03 -13.95
C GLY A 157 -7.48 -3.89 -12.74
N VAL A 158 -8.41 -4.75 -12.37
CA VAL A 158 -8.18 -5.82 -11.38
C VAL A 158 -8.43 -7.19 -12.00
N LEU A 159 -7.82 -8.23 -11.43
CA LEU A 159 -7.96 -9.60 -11.91
C LEU A 159 -9.33 -10.21 -11.63
N HIS A 160 -10.01 -9.79 -10.56
CA HIS A 160 -11.33 -10.28 -10.23
C HIS A 160 -12.31 -10.08 -11.40
N TRP A 161 -13.06 -11.13 -11.73
CA TRP A 161 -13.88 -11.18 -12.94
C TRP A 161 -14.94 -10.07 -13.00
N ASN A 162 -15.47 -9.66 -11.85
CA ASN A 162 -16.46 -8.58 -11.71
C ASN A 162 -15.87 -7.24 -11.23
N GLY A 163 -14.56 -7.04 -11.40
CA GLY A 163 -13.90 -5.80 -11.03
C GLY A 163 -13.65 -4.86 -12.21
N PRO A 164 -13.13 -3.63 -11.95
CA PRO A 164 -12.75 -2.67 -12.96
C PRO A 164 -11.88 -3.29 -14.06
N LYS A 165 -12.17 -2.94 -15.31
CA LYS A 165 -11.45 -3.43 -16.48
C LYS A 165 -10.49 -2.34 -16.96
N GLY A 166 -9.20 -2.65 -16.89
CA GLY A 166 -8.12 -1.80 -17.37
C GLY A 166 -6.89 -2.63 -17.71
N GLU A 167 -5.98 -2.02 -18.46
CA GLU A 167 -4.71 -2.62 -18.87
C GLU A 167 -3.65 -2.52 -17.77
N MET A 168 -3.67 -1.44 -16.99
CA MET A 168 -2.75 -1.28 -15.87
C MET A 168 -3.25 -2.09 -14.68
N ARG A 169 -2.73 -3.32 -14.55
CA ARG A 169 -3.15 -4.29 -13.53
C ARG A 169 -2.17 -4.46 -12.39
N GLY A 170 -1.19 -3.58 -12.28
CA GLY A 170 -0.10 -3.71 -11.33
C GLY A 170 1.19 -3.07 -11.83
N TRP A 171 2.31 -3.42 -11.22
CA TRP A 171 3.64 -2.95 -11.63
C TRP A 171 4.75 -3.95 -11.34
N LYS A 172 5.91 -3.76 -11.97
CA LYS A 172 7.14 -4.52 -11.74
C LYS A 172 8.24 -3.61 -11.22
N GLY A 173 9.05 -4.10 -10.30
CA GLY A 173 10.11 -3.33 -9.64
C GLY A 173 9.54 -2.19 -8.80
N GLY A 174 10.19 -1.03 -8.87
CA GLY A 174 9.71 0.19 -8.22
C GLY A 174 10.70 0.74 -7.23
N ARG A 175 10.23 1.16 -6.05
CA ARG A 175 11.09 1.64 -4.96
C ARG A 175 10.64 1.06 -3.64
N ILE A 176 11.61 0.72 -2.80
CA ILE A 176 11.37 0.50 -1.37
C ILE A 176 11.70 1.79 -0.64
N ALA A 177 10.79 2.28 0.19
CA ALA A 177 11.02 3.44 1.04
C ALA A 177 10.76 3.12 2.50
N LEU A 178 11.65 3.62 3.36
CA LEU A 178 11.43 3.70 4.78
C LEU A 178 10.77 5.04 5.09
N VAL A 179 9.61 5.02 5.73
CA VAL A 179 8.79 6.20 5.98
C VAL A 179 8.49 6.32 7.46
N SER A 180 8.68 7.51 8.00
CA SER A 180 8.27 7.86 9.36
C SER A 180 6.74 7.96 9.42
N THR A 181 6.06 7.07 10.15
CA THR A 181 4.59 6.99 10.18
C THR A 181 4.00 7.14 11.59
N HIS A 182 4.83 7.58 12.56
CA HIS A 182 4.41 7.81 13.94
C HIS A 182 3.56 9.08 14.11
N LYS A 183 3.73 10.05 13.21
CA LYS A 183 3.00 11.32 13.18
C LYS A 183 1.68 11.24 12.40
N PRO A 184 0.84 12.29 12.42
CA PRO A 184 -0.27 12.42 11.47
C PRO A 184 0.20 12.27 10.01
N ILE A 185 -0.71 11.85 9.12
CA ILE A 185 -0.38 11.48 7.72
C ILE A 185 0.23 12.66 6.96
N GLU A 186 -0.18 13.88 7.26
CA GLU A 186 0.33 15.11 6.67
C GLU A 186 1.81 15.36 7.00
N GLU A 187 2.32 14.71 8.03
CA GLU A 187 3.71 14.80 8.50
C GLU A 187 4.51 13.52 8.20
N TRP A 188 3.95 12.56 7.45
CA TRP A 188 4.68 11.37 7.04
C TRP A 188 5.81 11.74 6.08
N GLU A 189 7.02 11.32 6.41
CA GLU A 189 8.23 11.68 5.66
C GLU A 189 9.01 10.44 5.25
N THR A 190 9.47 10.41 3.99
CA THR A 190 10.38 9.37 3.52
C THR A 190 11.78 9.64 4.07
N ILE A 191 12.27 8.72 4.90
CA ILE A 191 13.58 8.82 5.56
C ILE A 191 14.70 8.38 4.62
N ALA A 192 14.47 7.29 3.89
CA ALA A 192 15.40 6.75 2.90
C ALA A 192 14.63 5.96 1.84
N GLU A 193 15.17 5.85 0.63
CA GLU A 193 14.59 5.01 -0.43
C GLU A 193 15.63 4.37 -1.35
N ARG A 194 15.28 3.21 -1.92
CA ARG A 194 16.09 2.44 -2.87
C ARG A 194 15.24 1.98 -4.04
N THR A 195 15.69 2.28 -5.26
CA THR A 195 15.10 1.77 -6.52
C THR A 195 15.38 0.27 -6.68
N LEU A 196 14.39 -0.46 -7.21
CA LEU A 196 14.44 -1.89 -7.51
C LEU A 196 14.55 -2.15 -9.01
#